data_AF-A0A7C3P721-F1
#
_entry.id   AF-A0A7C3P721-F1
#
_cell.length_a   1.000
_cell.length_b   1.000
_cell.length_c   1.000
_cell.angle_alpha   90.00
_cell.angle_beta   90.00
_cell.angle_gamma   90.00
#
_symmetry.space_group_name_H-M   'P 1'
#
loop_
_entity.id
_entity.type
_entity.pdbx_description
1 polymer ?
#
loop_
_entity_poly.entity_id
_entity_poly.type
_entity_poly.pdbx_seq_one_letter_code
_entity_poly.pdbx_strand_id
1 'polypeptide(L)'
;MVTVYVKLTGSFLPYGSPEQPGPIEITLKNGATIQEAIQALGIPKERVKLIFVNHRGAFLDQLLKDGDRVSLFPAEYPVFADWKGSILRKAHDDEMIEEGRMKKWKCSICDYIYDPSKGDPDNGVKPGTAFEAIPDDWVCPTCGAGKDMFEPQ
;
A
#
# COMPACT_ATOMS: atom_id res chain seq x y z
N MET A 1 22.76 5.40 26.39
CA MET A 1 22.11 4.29 25.68
C MET A 1 20.66 4.69 25.51
N VAL A 2 20.03 4.28 24.41
CA VAL A 2 18.59 4.44 24.18
C VAL A 2 17.96 3.07 24.11
N THR A 3 16.84 2.89 24.78
CA THR A 3 16.03 1.67 24.72
C THR A 3 14.84 1.93 23.82
N VAL A 4 14.61 1.05 22.85
CA VAL A 4 13.48 1.16 21.92
C VAL A 4 12.72 -0.15 21.83
N TYR A 5 11.45 -0.05 21.46
CA TYR A 5 10.52 -1.17 21.39
C TYR A 5 10.13 -1.45 19.95
N VAL A 6 10.61 -2.57 19.39
CA VAL A 6 10.41 -2.91 17.98
C VAL A 6 9.29 -3.94 17.84
N LYS A 7 8.21 -3.56 17.16
CA LYS A 7 7.13 -4.47 16.76
C LYS A 7 7.43 -5.01 15.36
N LEU A 8 7.60 -6.32 15.28
CA LEU A 8 7.76 -7.06 14.02
C LEU A 8 6.40 -7.52 13.50
N THR A 9 6.26 -7.55 12.18
CA THR A 9 5.00 -7.90 11.51
C THR A 9 5.25 -8.86 10.35
N GLY A 10 4.24 -9.66 9.99
CA GLY A 10 4.29 -10.57 8.84
C GLY A 10 5.51 -11.49 8.84
N SER A 11 6.27 -11.49 7.74
CA SER A 11 7.48 -12.30 7.56
C SER A 11 8.66 -11.91 8.46
N PHE A 12 8.54 -10.81 9.22
CA PHE A 12 9.53 -10.44 10.23
C PHE A 12 9.28 -11.08 11.60
N LEU A 13 8.11 -11.66 11.86
CA LEU A 13 7.82 -12.33 13.13
C LEU A 13 8.90 -13.35 13.56
N PRO A 14 9.50 -14.17 12.67
CA PRO A 14 10.56 -15.10 13.04
C PRO A 14 11.87 -14.47 13.52
N TYR A 15 12.10 -13.17 13.29
CA TYR A 15 13.28 -12.47 13.84
C TYR A 15 13.10 -12.10 15.31
N GLY A 16 11.89 -12.24 15.86
CA GLY A 16 11.62 -12.07 17.28
C GLY A 16 11.86 -13.34 18.09
N SER A 17 11.78 -13.21 19.41
CA SER A 17 11.85 -14.37 20.30
C SER A 17 10.50 -15.11 20.31
N PRO A 18 10.46 -16.42 20.03
CA PRO A 18 9.24 -17.22 20.15
C PRO A 18 8.74 -17.31 21.60
N GLU A 19 9.59 -17.01 22.59
CA GLU A 19 9.26 -17.04 24.02
C GLU A 19 8.62 -15.74 24.53
N GLN A 20 8.74 -14.64 23.78
CA GLN A 20 8.22 -13.32 24.17
C GLN A 20 7.36 -12.73 23.04
N PRO A 21 6.08 -13.13 22.95
CA PRO A 21 5.17 -12.56 21.96
C PRO A 21 4.89 -11.08 22.29
N GLY A 22 5.50 -10.17 21.52
CA GLY A 22 5.34 -8.73 21.75
C GLY A 22 6.42 -7.88 21.08
N PRO A 23 6.44 -6.57 21.39
CA PRO A 23 7.54 -5.70 20.99
C PRO A 23 8.86 -6.17 21.61
N ILE A 24 9.89 -6.25 20.78
CA ILE A 24 11.25 -6.60 21.21
C ILE A 24 11.90 -5.36 21.78
N GLU A 25 12.44 -5.46 22.99
CA GLU A 25 13.24 -4.41 23.58
C GLU A 25 14.69 -4.52 23.09
N ILE A 26 15.21 -3.45 22.49
CA ILE A 26 16.62 -3.37 22.10
C ILE A 26 17.27 -2.14 22.72
N THR A 27 18.52 -2.29 23.17
CA THR A 27 19.31 -1.21 23.74
C THR A 27 20.43 -0.82 22.77
N LEU A 28 20.44 0.43 22.33
CA LEU A 28 21.37 0.96 21.35
C LEU A 28 22.17 2.14 21.93
N LYS A 29 23.21 2.57 21.21
CA LYS A 29 23.99 3.77 21.57
C LYS A 29 23.14 5.04 21.38
N ASN A 30 23.47 6.11 22.09
CA ASN A 30 22.81 7.40 21.89
C ASN A 30 23.07 7.90 20.47
N GLY A 31 22.01 8.35 19.80
CA GLY A 31 22.09 8.76 18.40
C GLY A 31 22.14 7.58 17.41
N ALA A 32 21.77 6.37 17.84
CA ALA A 32 21.59 5.27 16.92
C ALA A 32 20.44 5.55 15.94
N THR A 33 20.58 5.05 14.72
CA THR A 33 19.60 5.17 13.65
C THR A 33 18.68 3.94 13.59
N ILE A 34 17.56 4.07 12.88
CA ILE A 34 16.70 2.92 12.57
C ILE A 34 17.48 1.83 11.81
N GLN A 35 18.39 2.21 10.90
CA GLN A 35 19.23 1.27 10.18
C GLN A 35 20.09 0.40 11.13
N GLU A 36 20.67 1.01 12.16
CA GLU A 36 21.45 0.26 13.15
C GLU A 36 20.56 -0.64 14.01
N ALA A 37 19.32 -0.21 14.30
CA ALA A 37 18.34 -1.04 14.99
C ALA A 37 17.95 -2.29 14.19
N ILE A 38 17.63 -2.15 12.90
CA ILE A 38 17.27 -3.30 12.05
C ILE A 38 18.47 -4.24 11.83
N GLN A 39 19.67 -3.67 11.74
CA GLN A 39 20.90 -4.45 11.61
C GLN A 39 21.17 -5.27 12.88
N ALA A 40 20.92 -4.69 14.07
CA ALA A 40 21.03 -5.41 15.34
C ALA A 40 20.03 -6.57 15.45
N LEU A 41 18.86 -6.47 14.80
CA LEU A 41 17.87 -7.53 14.71
C LEU A 41 18.16 -8.55 13.58
N GLY A 42 19.21 -8.34 12.78
CA GLY A 42 19.55 -9.19 11.65
C GLY A 42 18.56 -9.10 10.48
N ILE A 43 17.71 -8.08 10.44
CA ILE A 43 16.70 -7.89 9.39
C ILE A 43 17.36 -7.23 8.17
N PRO A 44 17.31 -7.83 6.97
CA PRO A 44 17.81 -7.20 5.76
C PRO A 44 17.04 -5.93 5.44
N LYS A 45 17.72 -4.80 5.32
CA LYS A 45 17.09 -3.49 5.09
C LYS A 45 16.31 -3.43 3.78
N GLU A 46 16.72 -4.21 2.78
CA GLU A 46 16.09 -4.30 1.47
C GLU A 46 14.68 -4.90 1.55
N ARG A 47 14.40 -5.67 2.60
CA ARG A 47 13.09 -6.25 2.86
C ARG A 47 12.18 -5.30 3.63
N VAL A 48 12.68 -4.18 4.17
CA VAL A 48 11.88 -3.22 4.94
C VAL A 48 11.29 -2.18 3.99
N LYS A 49 9.96 -2.12 3.90
CA LYS A 49 9.27 -1.16 3.02
C LYS A 49 8.65 0.00 3.78
N LEU A 50 8.08 -0.26 4.95
CA LEU A 50 7.49 0.78 5.79
C LEU A 50 8.05 0.69 7.21
N ILE A 51 8.31 1.87 7.76
CA ILE A 51 8.82 2.06 9.11
C ILE A 51 7.96 3.12 9.77
N PHE A 52 7.52 2.82 11.00
CA PHE A 52 6.86 3.81 11.85
C PHE A 52 7.61 3.97 13.15
N VAL A 53 7.80 5.21 13.58
CA VAL A 53 8.25 5.55 14.93
C VAL A 53 7.16 6.36 15.61
N ASN A 54 6.66 5.88 16.75
CA ASN A 54 5.58 6.53 17.51
C ASN A 54 4.37 6.90 16.62
N HIS A 55 3.94 5.96 15.78
CA HIS A 55 2.80 6.10 14.85
C HIS A 55 3.01 7.11 13.70
N ARG A 56 4.25 7.54 13.45
CA ARG A 56 4.60 8.40 12.32
C ARG A 56 5.54 7.68 11.36
N GLY A 57 5.35 7.88 10.06
CA GLY A 57 6.27 7.37 9.04
C GLY A 57 7.70 7.87 9.31
N ALA A 58 8.67 7.00 9.12
CA ALA A 58 10.08 7.24 9.41
C ALA A 58 10.98 6.67 8.31
N PHE A 59 12.23 7.13 8.30
CA PHE A 59 13.26 6.71 7.36
C PHE A 59 14.41 5.99 8.07
N LEU A 60 15.21 5.23 7.32
CA LEU A 60 16.30 4.40 7.87
C LEU A 60 17.36 5.21 8.64
N ASP A 61 17.58 6.46 8.26
CA ASP A 61 18.54 7.39 8.86
C ASP A 61 17.99 8.15 10.08
N GLN A 62 16.70 7.97 10.41
CA GLN A 62 16.11 8.65 11.56
C GLN A 62 16.78 8.21 12.87
N LEU A 63 17.15 9.20 13.69
CA LEU A 63 17.70 8.98 15.02
C LEU A 63 16.64 8.51 16.00
N LEU A 64 16.98 7.47 16.77
CA LEU A 64 16.14 6.89 17.80
C LEU A 64 16.34 7.57 19.15
N LYS A 65 15.22 7.77 19.85
CA LYS A 65 15.16 8.29 21.21
C LYS A 65 14.80 7.18 22.17
N ASP A 66 15.16 7.39 23.43
CA ASP A 66 14.77 6.48 24.50
C ASP A 66 13.24 6.40 24.62
N GLY A 67 12.72 5.18 24.68
CA GLY A 67 11.30 4.87 24.69
C GLY A 67 10.61 4.81 23.33
N ASP A 68 11.31 5.02 22.21
CA ASP A 68 10.69 5.01 20.88
C ASP A 68 10.05 3.65 20.55
N ARG A 69 8.84 3.69 19.99
CA ARG A 69 8.13 2.51 19.48
C ARG A 69 8.32 2.42 17.97
N VAL A 70 9.10 1.45 17.52
CA VAL A 70 9.41 1.20 16.11
C VAL A 70 8.51 0.08 15.59
N SER A 71 7.85 0.27 14.46
CA SER A 71 7.14 -0.80 13.76
C SER A 71 7.76 -1.02 12.40
N LEU A 72 8.12 -2.27 12.10
CA LEU A 72 8.78 -2.66 10.84
C LEU A 72 7.85 -3.53 10.01
N PHE A 73 7.68 -3.15 8.75
CA PHE A 73 6.82 -3.86 7.80
C PHE A 73 7.62 -4.34 6.59
N PRO A 74 7.46 -5.62 6.21
CA PRO A 74 8.16 -6.19 5.08
C PRO A 74 7.62 -5.65 3.74
N ALA A 75 8.44 -5.68 2.68
CA ALA A 75 8.09 -5.27 1.34
C ALA A 75 7.02 -6.15 0.68
N GLU A 76 7.00 -7.43 1.06
CA GLU A 76 5.96 -8.38 0.69
C GLU A 76 4.63 -8.18 1.44
N TYR A 77 4.58 -7.29 2.44
CA TYR A 77 3.36 -7.11 3.25
C TYR A 77 2.25 -6.52 2.39
N PRO A 78 1.11 -7.23 2.17
CA PRO A 78 -0.01 -6.67 1.45
C PRO A 78 -0.54 -5.50 2.27
N VAL A 79 -0.45 -4.29 1.73
CA VAL A 79 -0.81 -3.02 2.39
C VAL A 79 -2.32 -2.91 2.72
N PHE A 80 -3.07 -4.00 2.58
CA PHE A 80 -4.51 -4.09 2.77
C PHE A 80 -4.93 -4.85 4.04
N ALA A 81 -4.00 -5.33 4.85
CA ALA A 81 -4.33 -5.90 6.16
C ALA A 81 -4.68 -4.77 7.15
N ASP A 82 -5.98 -4.54 7.27
CA ASP A 82 -6.70 -4.16 8.50
C ASP A 82 -6.26 -2.92 9.29
N TRP A 83 -6.39 -1.71 8.71
CA TRP A 83 -6.42 -0.48 9.50
C TRP A 83 -7.78 0.23 9.44
N LYS A 84 -8.61 -0.02 10.46
CA LYS A 84 -9.68 0.90 10.84
C LYS A 84 -9.07 2.21 11.34
N GLY A 85 -8.85 3.14 10.41
CA GLY A 85 -8.90 4.60 10.62
C GLY A 85 -7.64 5.30 11.18
N SER A 86 -7.10 6.23 10.37
CA SER A 86 -6.27 7.40 10.78
C SER A 86 -4.82 7.05 11.20
N ILE A 87 -3.70 7.57 10.65
CA ILE A 87 -3.34 8.93 10.21
C ILE A 87 -2.17 8.83 9.17
N LEU A 88 -2.41 8.22 8.00
CA LEU A 88 -1.54 8.43 6.83
C LEU A 88 -2.42 8.79 5.64
N ARG A 89 -3.05 9.95 5.73
CA ARG A 89 -3.67 10.58 4.58
C ARG A 89 -3.17 12.01 4.52
N LYS A 90 -2.08 12.17 3.76
CA LYS A 90 -1.50 13.39 3.18
C LYS A 90 0.02 13.41 3.37
N ALA A 91 0.75 12.88 2.39
CA ALA A 91 1.96 13.53 1.85
C ALA A 91 2.69 12.66 0.82
N HIS A 92 2.36 11.37 0.63
CA HIS A 92 3.07 10.52 -0.33
C HIS A 92 2.16 9.66 -1.22
N ASP A 93 0.84 9.90 -1.18
CA ASP A 93 -0.17 9.14 -1.94
C ASP A 93 -0.63 9.86 -3.22
N ASP A 94 -0.05 11.02 -3.56
CA ASP A 94 -0.44 11.78 -4.75
C ASP A 94 0.45 11.47 -5.98
N GLU A 95 1.50 10.63 -5.85
CA GLU A 95 2.39 10.27 -6.98
C GLU A 95 2.53 8.77 -7.26
N MET A 96 1.90 7.87 -6.48
CA MET A 96 1.98 6.41 -6.74
C MET A 96 0.63 5.66 -6.71
N ILE A 97 -0.47 6.35 -7.04
CA ILE A 97 -1.71 5.69 -7.50
C ILE A 97 -2.14 6.35 -8.83
N GLU A 98 -1.40 6.09 -9.90
CA GLU A 98 -1.92 6.34 -11.26
C GLU A 98 -1.80 5.14 -12.22
N GLU A 99 -1.12 4.05 -11.85
CA GLU A 99 -0.99 2.86 -12.74
C GLU A 99 -1.90 1.68 -12.37
N GLY A 100 -2.89 1.86 -11.48
CA GLY A 100 -3.75 0.76 -11.02
C GLY A 100 -5.24 1.06 -10.83
N ARG A 101 -5.67 2.33 -10.93
CA ARG A 101 -7.09 2.67 -11.06
C ARG A 101 -7.38 2.78 -12.55
N MET A 102 -7.79 1.67 -13.16
CA MET A 102 -8.43 1.76 -14.48
C MET A 102 -9.62 2.72 -14.34
N LYS A 103 -9.56 3.84 -15.08
CA LYS A 103 -10.55 4.92 -15.00
C LYS A 103 -11.92 4.35 -15.38
N LYS A 104 -12.97 4.72 -14.64
CA LYS A 104 -14.33 4.40 -15.05
C LYS A 104 -14.74 5.35 -16.15
N TRP A 105 -15.61 4.89 -17.03
CA TRP A 105 -16.08 5.69 -18.16
C TRP A 105 -17.58 5.75 -18.15
N LYS A 106 -18.13 6.95 -18.36
CA LYS A 106 -19.56 7.20 -18.33
C LYS A 106 -20.05 7.54 -19.73
N CYS A 107 -21.06 6.81 -20.19
CA CYS A 107 -21.76 7.12 -21.42
C CYS A 107 -22.49 8.46 -21.26
N SER A 108 -22.19 9.44 -22.12
CA SER A 108 -22.81 10.76 -22.12
C SER A 108 -24.27 10.75 -22.61
N ILE A 109 -24.72 9.65 -23.22
CA ILE A 109 -26.10 9.48 -23.73
C ILE A 109 -27.06 8.95 -22.66
N CYS A 110 -26.65 7.93 -21.89
CA CYS A 110 -27.55 7.21 -20.99
C CYS A 110 -27.01 7.02 -19.56
N ASP A 111 -25.91 7.69 -19.23
CA ASP A 111 -25.25 7.64 -17.92
C ASP A 111 -24.72 6.26 -17.49
N TYR A 112 -24.68 5.28 -18.39
CA TYR A 112 -24.08 3.97 -18.10
C TYR A 112 -22.61 4.12 -17.73
N ILE A 113 -22.18 3.47 -16.64
CA ILE A 113 -20.79 3.49 -16.18
C ILE A 113 -20.13 2.16 -16.52
N TYR A 114 -19.19 2.20 -17.47
CA TYR A 114 -18.24 1.13 -17.67
C TYR A 114 -17.25 1.09 -16.50
N ASP A 115 -17.23 -0.05 -15.81
CA ASP A 115 -16.30 -0.34 -14.72
C ASP A 115 -15.29 -1.38 -15.21
N PRO A 116 -14.03 -1.00 -15.47
CA PRO A 116 -13.00 -1.93 -15.92
C PRO A 116 -12.83 -3.15 -15.01
N SER A 117 -13.09 -3.04 -13.71
CA SER A 117 -13.03 -4.19 -12.79
C SER A 117 -14.13 -5.22 -13.04
N LYS A 118 -15.25 -4.80 -13.63
CA LYS A 118 -16.36 -5.68 -14.02
C LYS A 118 -16.26 -6.10 -15.49
N GLY A 119 -15.72 -5.22 -16.35
CA GLY A 119 -15.77 -5.40 -17.80
C GLY A 119 -17.21 -5.37 -18.31
N ASP A 120 -17.43 -6.02 -19.45
CA ASP A 120 -18.74 -6.29 -20.03
C ASP A 120 -18.74 -7.70 -20.67
N PRO A 121 -18.76 -8.77 -19.84
CA PRO A 121 -18.56 -10.14 -20.31
C PRO A 121 -19.65 -10.61 -21.28
N ASP A 122 -20.86 -10.09 -21.14
CA ASP A 122 -22.00 -10.40 -22.00
C ASP A 122 -21.79 -9.91 -23.44
N ASN A 123 -20.98 -8.87 -23.62
CA ASN A 123 -20.58 -8.33 -24.92
C ASN A 123 -19.09 -8.57 -25.24
N GLY A 124 -18.48 -9.58 -24.60
CA GLY A 124 -17.14 -10.05 -24.93
C GLY A 124 -15.97 -9.29 -24.29
N VAL A 125 -16.23 -8.35 -23.38
CA VAL A 125 -15.21 -7.59 -22.65
C VAL A 125 -14.97 -8.19 -21.28
N LYS A 126 -13.78 -8.76 -21.04
CA LYS A 126 -13.49 -9.46 -19.78
C LYS A 126 -13.38 -8.49 -18.60
N PRO A 127 -13.66 -8.93 -17.36
CA PRO A 127 -13.31 -8.17 -16.17
C PRO A 127 -11.81 -7.90 -16.13
N GLY A 128 -11.44 -6.69 -15.75
CA GLY A 128 -10.07 -6.19 -15.77
C GLY A 128 -9.62 -5.55 -17.10
N THR A 129 -10.53 -5.36 -18.07
CA THR A 129 -10.18 -4.72 -19.35
C THR A 129 -10.27 -3.19 -19.21
N ALA A 130 -9.18 -2.46 -19.45
CA ALA A 130 -9.20 -1.01 -19.52
C ALA A 130 -10.11 -0.52 -20.66
N PHE A 131 -10.75 0.64 -20.53
CA PHE A 131 -11.69 1.14 -21.55
C PHE A 131 -11.01 1.37 -22.91
N GLU A 132 -9.75 1.81 -22.86
CA GLU A 132 -8.89 2.03 -24.02
C GLU A 132 -8.54 0.71 -24.73
N ALA A 133 -8.58 -0.42 -24.02
CA ALA A 133 -8.30 -1.75 -24.55
C ALA A 133 -9.55 -2.47 -25.08
N ILE A 134 -10.75 -1.88 -24.93
CA ILE A 134 -11.97 -2.40 -25.51
C ILE A 134 -11.91 -2.28 -27.03
N PRO A 135 -12.36 -3.28 -27.81
CA PRO A 135 -12.51 -3.17 -29.26
C PRO A 135 -13.36 -1.97 -29.70
N ASP A 136 -13.07 -1.36 -30.85
CA ASP A 136 -13.78 -0.17 -31.35
C ASP A 136 -15.21 -0.45 -31.85
N ASP A 137 -15.54 -1.72 -32.09
CA ASP A 137 -16.89 -2.20 -32.41
C ASP A 137 -17.76 -2.42 -31.16
N TRP A 138 -17.20 -2.32 -29.96
CA TRP A 138 -17.98 -2.35 -28.73
C TRP A 138 -18.83 -1.08 -28.60
N VAL A 139 -20.07 -1.27 -28.18
CA VAL A 139 -21.05 -0.22 -27.97
C VAL A 139 -21.59 -0.30 -26.55
N CYS A 140 -22.11 0.83 -26.05
CA CYS A 140 -22.76 0.90 -24.75
C CYS A 140 -23.87 -0.17 -24.66
N PRO A 141 -23.83 -1.08 -23.66
CA PRO A 141 -24.80 -2.17 -23.55
C PRO A 141 -26.22 -1.68 -23.19
N THR A 142 -26.36 -0.42 -22.77
CA THR A 142 -27.64 0.19 -22.42
C THR A 142 -28.31 0.92 -23.59
N CYS A 143 -27.55 1.62 -24.44
CA CYS A 143 -28.12 2.50 -25.47
C CYS A 143 -27.54 2.31 -26.89
N GLY A 144 -26.52 1.47 -27.05
CA GLY A 144 -25.87 1.23 -28.34
C GLY A 144 -24.97 2.36 -28.85
N ALA A 145 -24.70 3.39 -28.04
CA ALA A 145 -23.75 4.45 -28.40
C ALA A 145 -22.31 3.89 -28.51
N GLY A 146 -21.52 4.42 -29.44
CA GLY A 146 -20.11 4.03 -29.60
C GLY A 146 -19.23 4.48 -28.44
N LYS A 147 -17.97 3.99 -28.42
CA LYS A 147 -16.95 4.38 -27.43
C LYS A 147 -16.64 5.88 -27.42
N ASP A 148 -16.85 6.56 -28.54
CA ASP A 148 -16.68 7.99 -28.71
C ASP A 148 -17.63 8.83 -27.83
N MET A 149 -18.74 8.23 -27.37
CA MET A 149 -19.71 8.86 -26.48
C MET A 149 -19.45 8.62 -25.00
N PHE A 150 -18.27 8.11 -24.63
CA PHE A 150 -17.89 7.91 -23.23
C PHE A 150 -16.90 8.95 -22.75
N GLU A 151 -17.09 9.40 -21.51
CA GLU A 151 -16.21 10.36 -20.83
C GLU A 151 -15.60 9.72 -19.57
N PRO A 152 -14.32 9.99 -19.27
CA PRO A 152 -13.68 9.49 -18.06
C PRO A 152 -14.33 10.08 -16.80
N GLN A 153 -14.33 9.31 -15.70
CA GLN A 153 -14.85 9.69 -14.38
C GLN A 153 -13.77 9.64 -13.30
#